data_AF-A0A260BHD9-F1
#
_entry.id   AF-A0A260BHD9-F1
#
_cell.length_a   1.000
_cell.length_b   1.000
_cell.length_c   1.000
_cell.angle_alpha   90.00
_cell.angle_beta   90.00
_cell.angle_gamma   90.00
#
_symmetry.space_group_name_H-M   'P 1'
#
loop_
_entity.id
_entity.type
_entity.pdbx_description
1 polymer ?
#
loop_
_entity_poly.entity_id
_entity_poly.type
_entity_poly.pdbx_seq_one_letter_code
_entity_poly.pdbx_strand_id
1 'polypeptide(L)'
;MTNVIAVCGTWHLGTAVCAGLLNRGCTLALFDEDSQLLNAALNGRAPTGEPGVSAALAAGADQMHSTTTLENWAGHKLCVLAYDTQPDEAGLDVRLEQAVHKFGTHSPPDAVLIVMSQLRAGTHERWSATLPERRTIVYVPENLRLGSALVDFTNPTRLIVGATEEQPALAAVNRLFPDQQPTLVLPIEAELIKHATNAYLALCITFANELGALAAHLGANPRVVTTGLKADPRVSPNAPLRPGEAFSGATLRRDLLALTSLGQRAGRSELFAAVLNLNERHAFWSLRATAEAVGGLDGKRIAVMGLTYKPGVATLRDSLPLRIVQRLTESGAHAVVFDPAADQLSADLCVERVDTATEAVTDADAVLVLAALTEVINLDWTAQRPAQAVIIDGCSGLDPEKIHEAGWQIRTIASPEGGTFSEIDGR
;
A
#
# COMPACT_ATOMS: atom_id res chain seq x y z
N MET A 1 10.36 -5.37 -38.68
CA MET A 1 9.54 -4.32 -38.06
C MET A 1 9.93 -4.26 -36.61
N THR A 2 10.54 -3.16 -36.18
CA THR A 2 11.06 -2.99 -34.81
C THR A 2 9.93 -3.20 -33.80
N ASN A 3 10.16 -4.11 -32.86
CA ASN A 3 9.20 -4.63 -31.89
C ASN A 3 8.97 -3.62 -30.75
N VAL A 4 8.71 -2.36 -31.08
CA VAL A 4 8.61 -1.26 -30.11
C VAL A 4 7.37 -1.44 -29.23
N ILE A 5 7.54 -1.23 -27.93
CA ILE A 5 6.46 -1.15 -26.94
C ILE A 5 6.46 0.27 -26.38
N ALA A 6 5.35 0.98 -26.55
CA ALA A 6 5.25 2.36 -26.09
C ALA A 6 4.72 2.40 -24.65
N VAL A 7 5.51 2.87 -23.68
CA VAL A 7 5.16 2.91 -22.26
C VAL A 7 4.87 4.35 -21.83
N CYS A 8 3.71 4.56 -21.22
CA CYS A 8 3.28 5.85 -20.68
C CYS A 8 3.28 5.81 -19.14
N GLY A 9 4.03 6.71 -18.53
CA GLY A 9 4.36 6.73 -17.10
C GLY A 9 5.76 6.18 -16.83
N THR A 10 6.55 6.95 -16.07
CA THR A 10 7.96 6.67 -15.75
C THR A 10 8.27 6.89 -14.26
N TRP A 11 7.27 6.73 -13.38
CA TRP A 11 7.47 6.75 -11.93
C TRP A 11 7.79 5.35 -11.37
N HIS A 12 6.99 4.76 -10.48
CA HIS A 12 7.30 3.46 -9.86
C HIS A 12 6.87 2.30 -10.76
N LEU A 13 5.57 2.18 -11.05
CA LEU A 13 5.04 1.12 -11.91
C LEU A 13 5.69 1.16 -13.30
N GLY A 14 5.72 2.34 -13.91
CA GLY A 14 6.29 2.57 -15.23
C GLY A 14 7.74 2.13 -15.37
N THR A 15 8.61 2.48 -14.41
CA THR A 15 10.02 2.08 -14.48
C THR A 15 10.24 0.60 -14.21
N ALA A 16 9.44 -0.03 -13.34
CA ALA A 16 9.48 -1.48 -13.14
C ALA A 16 9.07 -2.25 -14.40
N VAL A 17 8.02 -1.79 -15.09
CA VAL A 17 7.59 -2.35 -16.39
C VAL A 17 8.69 -2.16 -17.44
N CYS A 18 9.25 -0.96 -17.58
CA CYS A 18 10.34 -0.69 -18.52
C CYS A 18 11.55 -1.60 -18.26
N ALA A 19 12.02 -1.68 -17.02
CA ALA A 19 13.13 -2.55 -16.64
C ALA A 19 12.88 -4.02 -16.99
N GLY A 20 11.68 -4.53 -16.68
CA GLY A 20 11.32 -5.91 -17.00
C GLY A 20 11.19 -6.20 -18.50
N LEU A 21 10.80 -5.22 -19.31
CA LEU A 21 10.76 -5.34 -20.77
C LEU A 21 12.16 -5.24 -21.40
N LEU A 22 13.01 -4.35 -20.89
CA LEU A 22 14.42 -4.24 -21.31
C LEU A 22 15.20 -5.52 -21.03
N ASN A 23 15.00 -6.15 -19.88
CA ASN A 23 15.60 -7.45 -19.56
C ASN A 23 15.20 -8.56 -20.54
N ARG A 24 14.09 -8.38 -21.26
CA ARG A 24 13.62 -9.27 -22.33
C ARG A 24 14.04 -8.83 -23.73
N GLY A 25 14.91 -7.81 -23.84
CA GLY A 25 15.42 -7.29 -25.11
C GLY A 25 14.41 -6.48 -25.91
N CYS A 26 13.39 -5.91 -25.28
CA CYS A 26 12.40 -5.07 -25.95
C CYS A 26 12.93 -3.65 -26.15
N THR A 27 12.61 -3.05 -27.31
CA THR A 27 12.82 -1.61 -27.54
C THR A 27 11.61 -0.81 -27.04
N LEU A 28 11.84 0.27 -26.31
CA LEU A 28 10.79 1.04 -25.66
C LEU A 28 10.69 2.47 -26.18
N ALA A 29 9.46 2.93 -26.37
CA ALA A 29 9.14 4.34 -26.61
C ALA A 29 8.48 4.90 -25.35
N LEU A 30 9.11 5.84 -24.66
CA LEU A 30 8.65 6.34 -23.36
C LEU A 30 7.90 7.66 -23.51
N PHE A 31 6.85 7.82 -22.72
CA PHE A 31 6.17 9.09 -22.49
C PHE A 31 5.97 9.34 -21.00
N ASP A 32 6.23 10.56 -20.57
CA ASP A 32 5.73 11.09 -19.30
C ASP A 32 5.49 12.60 -19.46
N GLU A 33 4.48 13.12 -18.77
CA GLU A 33 4.24 14.57 -18.73
C GLU A 33 5.30 15.27 -17.89
N ASP A 34 5.85 14.57 -16.89
CA ASP A 34 6.99 15.03 -16.12
C ASP A 34 8.29 14.76 -16.89
N SER A 35 8.78 15.82 -17.53
CA SER A 35 10.06 15.79 -18.27
C SER A 35 11.25 15.39 -17.40
N GLN A 36 11.23 15.62 -16.08
CA GLN A 36 12.31 15.21 -15.18
C GLN A 36 12.31 13.69 -14.98
N LEU A 37 11.14 13.10 -14.73
CA LEU A 37 10.98 11.64 -14.61
C LEU A 37 11.37 10.94 -15.92
N LEU A 38 10.88 11.45 -17.05
CA LEU A 38 11.19 10.91 -18.37
C LEU A 38 12.70 10.94 -18.65
N ASN A 39 13.35 12.08 -18.42
CA ASN A 39 14.79 12.21 -18.64
C ASN A 39 15.60 11.34 -17.66
N ALA A 40 15.16 11.19 -16.41
CA ALA A 40 15.81 10.30 -15.46
C ALA A 40 15.75 8.84 -15.96
N ALA A 41 14.58 8.37 -16.38
CA ALA A 41 14.39 7.02 -16.90
C ALA A 41 15.25 6.74 -18.14
N LEU A 42 15.27 7.67 -19.11
CA LEU A 42 16.10 7.57 -20.31
C LEU A 42 17.60 7.53 -20.00
N ASN A 43 18.03 8.15 -18.91
CA ASN A 43 19.42 8.13 -18.42
C ASN A 43 19.69 6.97 -17.44
N GLY A 44 18.85 5.94 -17.41
CA GLY A 44 19.07 4.73 -16.62
C GLY A 44 18.78 4.89 -15.13
N ARG A 45 17.99 5.88 -14.72
CA ARG A 45 17.70 6.15 -13.30
C ARG A 45 16.21 6.04 -13.02
N ALA A 46 15.86 5.19 -12.06
CA ALA A 46 14.51 5.16 -11.50
C ALA A 46 14.35 6.24 -10.41
N PRO A 47 13.16 6.82 -10.25
CA PRO A 47 12.87 7.79 -9.19
C PRO A 47 12.71 7.14 -7.81
N THR A 48 12.63 5.81 -7.76
CA THR A 48 12.47 5.03 -6.53
C THR A 48 13.66 4.08 -6.33
N GLY A 49 13.96 3.73 -5.08
CA GLY A 49 15.04 2.81 -4.70
C GLY A 49 14.73 1.33 -4.96
N GLU A 50 13.94 1.02 -5.98
CA GLU A 50 13.47 -0.34 -6.26
C GLU A 50 14.62 -1.26 -6.71
N PRO A 51 14.85 -2.42 -6.05
CA PRO A 51 15.99 -3.27 -6.33
C PRO A 51 16.07 -3.71 -7.81
N GLY A 52 17.22 -3.45 -8.44
CA GLY A 52 17.53 -3.88 -9.81
C GLY A 52 16.92 -3.03 -10.93
N VAL A 53 15.99 -2.11 -10.65
CA VAL A 53 15.32 -1.31 -11.70
C VAL A 53 16.30 -0.37 -12.40
N SER A 54 17.01 0.50 -11.67
CA SER A 54 17.98 1.42 -12.28
C SER A 54 19.10 0.69 -13.04
N ALA A 55 19.54 -0.48 -12.55
CA ALA A 55 20.54 -1.28 -13.24
C ALA A 55 20.03 -1.79 -14.59
N ALA A 56 18.78 -2.28 -14.65
CA ALA A 56 18.16 -2.72 -15.90
C ALA A 56 17.90 -1.55 -16.86
N LEU A 57 17.43 -0.40 -16.37
CA LEU A 57 17.26 0.80 -17.19
C LEU A 57 18.60 1.26 -17.78
N ALA A 58 19.66 1.30 -16.99
CA ALA A 58 20.99 1.71 -17.46
C ALA A 58 21.56 0.73 -18.50
N ALA A 59 21.37 -0.58 -18.31
CA ALA A 59 21.80 -1.59 -19.27
C ALA A 59 21.03 -1.52 -20.61
N GLY A 60 19.77 -1.07 -20.56
CA GLY A 60 18.89 -0.94 -21.72
C GLY A 60 18.73 0.48 -22.26
N ALA A 61 19.56 1.44 -21.84
CA ALA A 61 19.41 2.86 -22.18
C ALA A 61 19.33 3.11 -23.71
N ASP A 62 20.18 2.44 -24.49
CA ASP A 62 20.20 2.55 -25.96
C ASP A 62 18.94 1.98 -26.64
N GLN A 63 18.15 1.18 -25.92
CA GLN A 63 16.89 0.60 -26.40
C GLN A 63 15.68 1.46 -26.02
N MET A 64 15.86 2.54 -25.28
CA MET A 64 14.81 3.48 -24.89
C MET A 64 14.90 4.76 -25.71
N HIS A 65 13.76 5.27 -26.15
CA HIS A 65 13.66 6.58 -26.78
C HIS A 65 12.43 7.34 -26.27
N SER A 66 12.51 8.67 -26.30
CA SER A 66 11.40 9.53 -25.91
C SER A 66 10.37 9.67 -27.03
N THR A 67 9.10 9.75 -26.66
CA THR A 67 8.03 10.31 -27.49
C THR A 67 7.68 11.69 -26.96
N THR A 68 7.54 12.67 -27.87
CA THR A 68 7.40 14.08 -27.47
C THR A 68 6.00 14.48 -27.06
N THR A 69 4.98 13.71 -27.43
CA THR A 69 3.57 13.99 -27.11
C THR A 69 2.79 12.70 -26.87
N LEU A 70 1.64 12.82 -26.19
CA LEU A 70 0.72 11.72 -25.93
C LEU A 70 0.16 11.12 -27.24
N GLU A 71 0.00 11.93 -28.28
CA GLU A 71 -0.40 11.50 -29.62
C GLU A 71 0.67 10.62 -30.27
N ASN A 72 1.95 11.01 -30.16
CA ASN A 72 3.06 10.22 -30.69
C ASN A 72 3.21 8.88 -29.96
N TRP A 73 3.00 8.87 -28.64
CA TRP A 73 2.89 7.63 -27.87
C TRP A 73 1.73 6.76 -28.40
N ALA A 74 0.54 7.34 -28.53
CA ALA A 74 -0.67 6.65 -28.98
C ALA A 74 -0.57 6.06 -30.40
N GLY A 75 0.29 6.60 -31.26
CA GLY A 75 0.49 6.12 -32.63
C GLY A 75 1.17 4.74 -32.76
N HIS A 76 1.65 4.15 -31.66
CA HIS A 76 2.29 2.82 -31.68
C HIS A 76 1.27 1.68 -31.69
N LYS A 77 1.65 0.52 -32.23
CA LYS A 77 0.77 -0.67 -32.28
C LYS A 77 0.52 -1.34 -30.92
N LEU A 78 1.44 -1.18 -29.98
CA LEU A 78 1.30 -1.71 -28.64
C LEU A 78 1.70 -0.63 -27.64
N CYS A 79 0.69 -0.15 -26.93
CA CYS A 79 0.82 0.89 -25.91
C CYS A 79 0.57 0.28 -24.54
N VAL A 80 1.40 0.63 -23.56
CA VAL A 80 1.27 0.22 -22.17
C VAL A 80 1.08 1.48 -21.32
N LEU A 81 -0.01 1.54 -20.58
CA LEU A 81 -0.32 2.64 -19.66
C LEU A 81 -0.02 2.18 -18.23
N ALA A 82 1.00 2.79 -17.63
CA ALA A 82 1.66 2.33 -16.42
C ALA A 82 1.85 3.46 -15.39
N TYR A 83 0.86 4.35 -15.27
CA TYR A 83 0.80 5.34 -14.20
C TYR A 83 0.47 4.70 -12.85
N ASP A 84 1.16 5.16 -11.82
CA ASP A 84 0.70 5.07 -10.44
C ASP A 84 -0.45 6.08 -10.24
N THR A 85 -1.66 5.55 -10.09
CA THR A 85 -2.87 6.38 -10.13
C THR A 85 -3.04 7.24 -8.89
N GLN A 86 -3.33 8.52 -9.12
CA GLN A 86 -3.66 9.50 -8.11
C GLN A 86 -5.08 10.03 -8.39
N PRO A 87 -6.12 9.25 -8.05
CA PRO A 87 -7.49 9.63 -8.32
C PRO A 87 -7.87 10.90 -7.52
N ASP A 88 -8.66 11.76 -8.15
CA ASP A 88 -9.35 12.88 -7.51
C ASP A 88 -10.48 12.43 -6.56
N GLU A 89 -11.23 13.38 -6.01
CA GLU A 89 -12.39 13.09 -5.14
C GLU A 89 -13.47 12.27 -5.84
N ALA A 90 -13.64 12.44 -7.16
CA ALA A 90 -14.57 11.65 -7.98
C ALA A 90 -14.02 10.25 -8.29
N GLY A 91 -12.74 10.00 -8.04
CA GLY A 91 -12.08 8.73 -8.31
C GLY A 91 -11.39 8.62 -9.65
N LEU A 92 -11.18 9.73 -10.33
CA LEU A 92 -10.62 9.78 -11.68
C LEU A 92 -9.16 10.23 -11.61
N ASP A 93 -8.28 9.54 -12.32
CA ASP A 93 -6.95 10.07 -12.61
C ASP A 93 -6.99 10.75 -13.99
N VAL A 94 -6.88 12.07 -14.00
CA VAL A 94 -6.99 12.89 -15.22
C VAL A 94 -5.97 12.45 -16.28
N ARG A 95 -4.75 12.06 -15.89
CA ARG A 95 -3.69 11.64 -16.80
C ARG A 95 -4.06 10.33 -17.50
N LEU A 96 -4.65 9.41 -16.73
CA LEU A 96 -5.14 8.13 -17.23
C LEU A 96 -6.25 8.32 -18.27
N GLU A 97 -7.25 9.17 -17.96
CA GLU A 97 -8.35 9.48 -18.87
C GLU A 97 -7.86 10.14 -20.17
N GLN A 98 -6.93 11.08 -20.06
CA GLN A 98 -6.33 11.74 -21.22
C GLN A 98 -5.55 10.76 -22.10
N ALA A 99 -4.73 9.88 -21.51
CA ALA A 99 -3.98 8.88 -22.26
C ALA A 99 -4.88 7.91 -23.02
N VAL A 100 -5.95 7.41 -22.39
CA VAL A 100 -6.92 6.52 -23.04
C VAL A 100 -7.66 7.24 -24.17
N HIS A 101 -8.07 8.50 -23.98
CA HIS A 101 -8.75 9.25 -25.03
C HIS A 101 -7.82 9.58 -26.22
N LYS A 102 -6.56 9.92 -25.95
CA LYS A 102 -5.55 10.13 -27.00
C LYS A 102 -5.25 8.85 -27.76
N PHE A 103 -5.15 7.71 -27.06
CA PHE A 103 -5.08 6.39 -27.69
C PHE A 103 -6.30 6.14 -28.58
N GLY A 104 -7.52 6.36 -28.08
CA GLY A 104 -8.76 6.20 -28.86
C GLY A 104 -8.77 6.96 -30.18
N THR A 105 -8.23 8.18 -30.17
CA THR A 105 -8.29 9.13 -31.28
C THR A 105 -7.13 9.02 -32.27
N HIS A 106 -5.92 8.62 -31.82
CA HIS A 106 -4.70 8.68 -32.64
C HIS A 106 -4.10 7.30 -32.94
N SER A 107 -4.56 6.23 -32.28
CA SER A 107 -3.98 4.91 -32.50
C SER A 107 -4.39 4.31 -33.85
N PRO A 108 -3.50 3.48 -34.46
CA PRO A 108 -3.87 2.63 -35.58
C PRO A 108 -5.06 1.71 -35.24
N PRO A 109 -5.91 1.33 -36.21
CA PRO A 109 -7.06 0.46 -35.93
C PRO A 109 -6.72 -0.90 -35.32
N ASP A 110 -5.54 -1.44 -35.61
CA ASP A 110 -5.04 -2.73 -35.10
C ASP A 110 -4.20 -2.59 -33.82
N ALA A 111 -4.12 -1.39 -33.24
CA ALA A 111 -3.35 -1.15 -32.02
C ALA A 111 -4.06 -1.71 -30.78
N VAL A 112 -3.24 -2.11 -29.80
CA VAL A 112 -3.71 -2.59 -28.50
C VAL A 112 -3.16 -1.68 -27.40
N LEU A 113 -4.05 -1.25 -26.51
CA LEU A 113 -3.68 -0.59 -25.27
C LEU A 113 -3.76 -1.59 -24.11
N ILE A 114 -2.62 -1.85 -23.46
CA ILE A 114 -2.56 -2.56 -22.19
C ILE A 114 -2.56 -1.52 -21.07
N VAL A 115 -3.57 -1.55 -20.22
CA VAL A 115 -3.65 -0.72 -19.03
C VAL A 115 -3.19 -1.57 -17.84
N MET A 116 -2.10 -1.14 -17.21
CA MET A 116 -1.59 -1.75 -15.97
C MET A 116 -1.91 -0.90 -14.74
N SER A 117 -2.16 0.39 -14.94
CA SER A 117 -2.61 1.31 -13.89
C SER A 117 -3.83 0.81 -13.12
N GLN A 118 -3.90 1.13 -11.83
CA GLN A 118 -4.99 0.70 -10.96
C GLN A 118 -6.31 1.36 -11.36
N LEU A 119 -7.35 0.57 -11.59
CA LEU A 119 -8.67 1.06 -12.01
C LEU A 119 -9.70 0.90 -10.90
N ARG A 120 -10.79 1.68 -10.99
CA ARG A 120 -12.03 1.37 -10.27
C ARG A 120 -12.86 0.41 -11.12
N ALA A 121 -13.63 -0.45 -10.46
CA ALA A 121 -14.61 -1.29 -11.17
C ALA A 121 -15.61 -0.42 -11.97
N GLY A 122 -15.75 -0.73 -13.26
CA GLY A 122 -16.58 -0.04 -14.24
C GLY A 122 -15.81 0.95 -15.13
N THR A 123 -14.51 1.15 -14.90
CA THR A 123 -13.72 2.10 -15.68
C THR A 123 -13.58 1.67 -17.15
N HIS A 124 -13.30 0.40 -17.42
CA HIS A 124 -13.18 -0.11 -18.79
C HIS A 124 -14.47 0.06 -19.61
N GLU A 125 -15.62 -0.23 -19.00
CA GLU A 125 -16.93 -0.07 -19.64
C GLU A 125 -17.19 1.41 -19.96
N ARG A 126 -16.87 2.32 -19.03
CA ARG A 126 -16.98 3.76 -19.26
C ARG A 126 -16.12 4.20 -20.44
N TRP A 127 -14.86 3.78 -20.51
CA TRP A 127 -14.00 4.12 -21.65
C TRP A 127 -14.54 3.56 -22.96
N SER A 128 -14.99 2.31 -22.96
CA SER A 128 -15.59 1.69 -24.14
C SER A 128 -16.81 2.45 -24.65
N ALA A 129 -17.56 3.11 -23.76
CA ALA A 129 -18.72 3.93 -24.11
C ALA A 129 -18.38 5.36 -24.59
N THR A 130 -17.21 5.91 -24.23
CA THR A 130 -16.84 7.31 -24.56
C THR A 130 -15.88 7.43 -25.74
N LEU A 131 -15.21 6.36 -26.15
CA LEU A 131 -14.30 6.41 -27.28
C LEU A 131 -15.07 6.45 -28.61
N PRO A 132 -14.59 7.25 -29.59
CA PRO A 132 -15.32 7.49 -30.85
C PRO A 132 -15.40 6.24 -31.74
N GLU A 133 -14.41 5.36 -31.64
CA GLU A 133 -14.34 4.08 -32.33
C GLU A 133 -14.00 2.97 -31.34
N ARG A 134 -14.43 1.75 -31.64
CA ARG A 134 -14.04 0.57 -30.87
C ARG A 134 -12.53 0.36 -31.00
N ARG A 135 -11.85 0.33 -29.85
CA ARG A 135 -10.42 0.03 -29.72
C ARG A 135 -10.20 -1.15 -28.78
N THR A 136 -9.10 -1.87 -29.00
CA THR A 136 -8.72 -2.97 -28.13
C THR A 136 -8.05 -2.43 -26.88
N ILE A 137 -8.77 -2.43 -25.76
CA ILE A 137 -8.25 -2.10 -24.43
C ILE A 137 -8.22 -3.37 -23.61
N VAL A 138 -7.02 -3.71 -23.13
CA VAL A 138 -6.73 -4.87 -22.30
C VAL A 138 -6.34 -4.38 -20.92
N TYR A 139 -6.99 -4.89 -19.89
CA TYR A 139 -6.63 -4.58 -18.51
C TYR A 139 -5.77 -5.70 -17.92
N VAL A 140 -4.59 -5.35 -17.39
CA VAL A 140 -3.70 -6.27 -16.68
C VAL A 140 -3.47 -5.69 -15.29
N PRO A 141 -4.27 -6.10 -14.28
CA PRO A 141 -4.20 -5.49 -12.96
C PRO A 141 -2.80 -5.61 -12.35
N GLU A 142 -2.23 -4.48 -11.98
CA GLU A 142 -0.95 -4.40 -11.28
C GLU A 142 -1.03 -5.08 -9.90
N ASN A 143 0.02 -5.82 -9.54
CA ASN A 143 0.15 -6.52 -8.25
C ASN A 143 1.58 -6.50 -7.72
N LEU A 144 2.33 -5.45 -8.04
CA LEU A 144 3.68 -5.23 -7.59
C LEU A 144 3.67 -4.82 -6.12
N ARG A 145 4.71 -5.22 -5.41
CA ARG A 145 4.96 -4.80 -4.04
C ARG A 145 6.20 -3.94 -4.02
N LEU A 146 6.15 -2.83 -3.27
CA LEU A 146 7.31 -1.98 -3.03
C LEU A 146 8.47 -2.82 -2.49
N GLY A 147 9.63 -2.72 -3.14
CA GLY A 147 10.84 -3.48 -2.81
C GLY A 147 10.99 -4.83 -3.52
N SER A 148 9.97 -5.30 -4.26
CA SER A 148 10.06 -6.47 -5.14
C SER A 148 9.42 -6.29 -6.51
N ALA A 149 9.14 -5.06 -6.94
CA ALA A 149 8.33 -4.74 -8.11
C ALA A 149 8.90 -5.32 -9.42
N LEU A 150 10.22 -5.25 -9.63
CA LEU A 150 10.85 -5.83 -10.82
C LEU A 150 10.70 -7.36 -10.84
N VAL A 151 10.86 -8.02 -9.70
CA VAL A 151 10.70 -9.48 -9.57
C VAL A 151 9.24 -9.87 -9.78
N ASP A 152 8.31 -9.15 -9.16
CA ASP A 152 6.87 -9.38 -9.27
C ASP A 152 6.36 -9.19 -10.72
N PHE A 153 6.93 -8.23 -11.47
CA PHE A 153 6.64 -8.06 -12.90
C PHE A 153 7.30 -9.15 -13.77
N THR A 154 8.54 -9.53 -13.45
CA THR A 154 9.28 -10.50 -14.28
C THR A 154 8.72 -11.92 -14.11
N ASN A 155 8.31 -12.27 -12.90
CA ASN A 155 7.77 -13.57 -12.54
C ASN A 155 6.46 -13.45 -11.74
N PRO A 156 5.35 -13.05 -12.41
CA PRO A 156 4.08 -12.86 -11.72
C PRO A 156 3.55 -14.21 -11.22
N THR A 157 3.09 -14.24 -9.96
CA THR A 157 2.49 -15.46 -9.37
C THR A 157 1.18 -15.87 -10.05
N ARG A 158 0.49 -14.91 -10.66
CA ARG A 158 -0.68 -15.10 -11.52
C ARG A 158 -0.77 -13.93 -12.51
N LEU A 159 -1.32 -14.19 -13.69
CA LEU A 159 -1.52 -13.17 -14.72
C LEU A 159 -3.01 -13.10 -15.07
N ILE A 160 -3.73 -12.13 -14.51
CA ILE A 160 -5.14 -11.87 -14.83
C ILE A 160 -5.19 -10.90 -16.01
N VAL A 161 -6.00 -11.20 -17.02
CA VAL A 161 -6.16 -10.36 -18.20
C VAL A 161 -7.65 -10.11 -18.42
N GLY A 162 -8.07 -8.85 -18.30
CA GLY A 162 -9.41 -8.39 -18.61
C GLY A 162 -9.48 -7.92 -20.05
N ALA A 163 -10.23 -8.61 -20.91
CA ALA A 163 -10.44 -8.17 -22.29
C ALA A 163 -11.78 -8.65 -22.85
N THR A 164 -12.32 -7.92 -23.82
CA THR A 164 -13.51 -8.33 -24.58
C THR A 164 -13.17 -9.16 -25.81
N GLU A 165 -11.93 -9.05 -26.32
CA GLU A 165 -11.44 -9.75 -27.51
C GLU A 165 -10.20 -10.57 -27.15
N GLU A 166 -10.36 -11.90 -27.18
CA GLU A 166 -9.34 -12.84 -26.72
C GLU A 166 -8.05 -12.80 -27.55
N GLN A 167 -8.15 -12.94 -28.88
CA GLN A 167 -6.97 -13.10 -29.73
C GLN A 167 -6.04 -11.87 -29.72
N PRO A 168 -6.52 -10.63 -29.89
CA PRO A 168 -5.68 -9.44 -29.76
C PRO A 168 -5.07 -9.29 -28.35
N ALA A 169 -5.84 -9.64 -27.31
CA ALA A 169 -5.36 -9.55 -25.93
C ALA A 169 -4.23 -10.53 -25.65
N LEU A 170 -4.39 -11.81 -26.02
CA LEU A 170 -3.35 -12.81 -25.85
C LEU A 170 -2.09 -12.48 -26.66
N ALA A 171 -2.25 -12.02 -27.92
CA ALA A 171 -1.12 -11.61 -28.74
C ALA A 171 -0.33 -10.44 -28.12
N ALA A 172 -1.03 -9.45 -27.56
CA ALA A 172 -0.40 -8.31 -26.88
C ALA A 172 0.26 -8.72 -25.56
N VAL A 173 -0.43 -9.49 -24.72
CA VAL A 173 0.08 -9.93 -23.41
C VAL A 173 1.28 -10.86 -23.55
N ASN A 174 1.29 -11.76 -24.55
CA ASN A 174 2.43 -12.65 -24.81
C ASN A 174 3.70 -11.88 -25.21
N ARG A 175 3.59 -10.64 -25.70
CA ARG A 175 4.77 -9.78 -25.92
C ARG A 175 5.38 -9.25 -24.63
N LEU A 176 4.57 -9.07 -23.57
CA LEU A 176 5.04 -8.63 -22.25
C LEU A 176 5.47 -9.83 -21.39
N PHE A 177 4.75 -10.94 -21.48
CA PHE A 177 4.88 -12.12 -20.62
C PHE A 177 4.89 -13.43 -21.43
N PRO A 178 5.93 -13.72 -22.23
CA PRO A 178 5.94 -14.84 -23.18
C PRO A 178 5.83 -16.23 -22.53
N ASP A 179 6.31 -16.38 -21.30
CA ASP A 179 6.36 -17.67 -20.59
C ASP A 179 5.21 -17.87 -19.58
N GLN A 180 4.23 -16.96 -19.56
CA GLN A 180 3.13 -16.97 -18.59
C GLN A 180 1.83 -17.44 -19.24
N GLN A 181 1.01 -18.15 -18.47
CA GLN A 181 -0.34 -18.51 -18.90
C GLN A 181 -1.34 -17.52 -18.31
N PRO A 182 -1.91 -16.60 -19.11
CA PRO A 182 -2.89 -15.66 -18.62
C PRO A 182 -4.22 -16.34 -18.32
N THR A 183 -4.86 -15.93 -17.23
CA THR A 183 -6.29 -16.19 -16.98
C THR A 183 -7.08 -15.06 -17.61
N LEU A 184 -7.73 -15.34 -18.73
CA LEU A 184 -8.57 -14.38 -19.43
C LEU A 184 -9.96 -14.31 -18.79
N VAL A 185 -10.41 -13.09 -18.52
CA VAL A 185 -11.70 -12.76 -17.91
C VAL A 185 -12.28 -11.52 -18.59
N LEU A 186 -13.53 -11.17 -18.28
CA LEU A 186 -14.09 -9.89 -18.70
C LEU A 186 -13.35 -8.72 -18.02
N PRO A 187 -13.27 -7.54 -18.65
CA PRO A 187 -12.60 -6.39 -18.04
C PRO A 187 -13.13 -6.02 -16.65
N ILE A 188 -14.46 -6.01 -16.48
CA ILE A 188 -15.10 -5.74 -15.18
C ILE A 188 -14.74 -6.80 -14.13
N GLU A 189 -14.55 -8.06 -14.55
CA GLU A 189 -14.12 -9.14 -13.65
C GLU A 189 -12.67 -8.92 -13.22
N ALA A 190 -11.77 -8.54 -14.12
CA ALA A 190 -10.38 -8.21 -13.78
C ALA A 190 -10.28 -7.02 -12.81
N GLU A 191 -11.07 -5.95 -13.03
CA GLU A 191 -11.17 -4.81 -12.11
C GLU A 191 -11.67 -5.25 -10.72
N LEU A 192 -12.73 -6.05 -10.66
CA LEU A 192 -13.27 -6.56 -9.40
C LEU A 192 -12.31 -7.54 -8.71
N ILE A 193 -11.61 -8.43 -9.44
CA ILE A 193 -10.64 -9.37 -8.88
C ILE A 193 -9.53 -8.62 -8.13
N LYS A 194 -9.07 -7.47 -8.66
CA LYS A 194 -8.07 -6.65 -7.98
C LYS A 194 -8.60 -6.12 -6.64
N HIS A 195 -9.76 -5.46 -6.64
CA HIS A 195 -10.36 -4.93 -5.41
C HIS A 195 -10.70 -6.04 -4.42
N ALA A 196 -11.26 -7.16 -4.89
CA ALA A 196 -11.64 -8.30 -4.06
C ALA A 196 -10.42 -8.95 -3.39
N THR A 197 -9.29 -9.05 -4.10
CA THR A 197 -8.05 -9.59 -3.52
C THR A 197 -7.59 -8.72 -2.35
N ASN A 198 -7.54 -7.40 -2.53
CA ASN A 198 -7.10 -6.49 -1.49
C ASN A 198 -8.09 -6.43 -0.32
N ALA A 199 -9.39 -6.43 -0.59
CA ALA A 199 -10.43 -6.51 0.44
C ALA A 199 -10.34 -7.82 1.25
N TYR A 200 -10.04 -8.95 0.60
CA TYR A 200 -9.84 -10.23 1.27
C TYR A 200 -8.61 -10.23 2.19
N LEU A 201 -7.49 -9.65 1.73
CA LEU A 201 -6.28 -9.49 2.56
C LEU A 201 -6.57 -8.62 3.79
N ALA A 202 -7.26 -7.50 3.60
CA ALA A 202 -7.68 -6.62 4.69
C ALA A 202 -8.62 -7.33 5.67
N LEU A 203 -9.62 -8.05 5.15
CA LEU A 203 -10.55 -8.85 5.96
C LEU A 203 -9.81 -9.89 6.81
N CYS A 204 -8.82 -10.59 6.25
CA CYS A 204 -8.03 -11.57 6.99
C CYS A 204 -7.24 -10.93 8.15
N ILE A 205 -6.62 -9.77 7.90
CA ILE A 205 -5.88 -9.03 8.93
C ILE A 205 -6.83 -8.59 10.04
N THR A 206 -7.94 -7.94 9.68
CA THR A 206 -8.96 -7.49 10.64
C THR A 206 -9.58 -8.65 11.42
N PHE A 207 -9.91 -9.76 10.75
CA PHE A 207 -10.44 -10.96 11.40
C PHE A 207 -9.43 -11.55 12.40
N ALA A 208 -8.16 -11.64 12.03
CA ALA A 208 -7.13 -12.15 12.94
C ALA A 208 -6.93 -11.25 14.15
N ASN A 209 -7.04 -9.93 13.97
CA ASN A 209 -6.95 -8.95 15.05
C ASN A 209 -8.14 -9.07 16.02
N GLU A 210 -9.38 -9.12 15.52
CA GLU A 210 -10.57 -9.31 16.35
C GLU A 210 -10.55 -10.66 17.10
N LEU A 211 -10.19 -11.75 16.40
CA LEU A 211 -10.03 -13.07 17.02
C LEU A 211 -8.91 -13.07 18.07
N GLY A 212 -7.82 -12.35 17.80
CA GLY A 212 -6.70 -12.23 18.73
C GLY A 212 -7.08 -11.50 20.01
N ALA A 213 -7.84 -10.42 19.89
CA ALA A 213 -8.35 -9.68 21.05
C ALA A 213 -9.28 -10.56 21.92
N LEU A 214 -10.16 -11.35 21.29
CA LEU A 214 -11.00 -12.32 22.00
C LEU A 214 -10.18 -13.43 22.67
N ALA A 215 -9.17 -13.98 21.98
CA ALA A 215 -8.29 -14.99 22.53
C ALA A 215 -7.54 -14.47 23.77
N ALA A 216 -6.97 -13.26 23.68
CA ALA A 216 -6.29 -12.60 24.78
C ALA A 216 -7.22 -12.38 25.98
N HIS A 217 -8.45 -11.92 25.75
CA HIS A 217 -9.46 -11.75 26.79
C HIS A 217 -9.78 -13.05 27.55
N LEU A 218 -9.72 -14.19 26.86
CA LEU A 218 -9.92 -15.52 27.44
C LEU A 218 -8.64 -16.13 28.04
N GLY A 219 -7.52 -15.40 28.04
CA GLY A 219 -6.21 -15.89 28.50
C GLY A 219 -5.53 -16.87 27.53
N ALA A 220 -6.00 -16.99 26.29
CA ALA A 220 -5.38 -17.79 25.26
C ALA A 220 -4.33 -16.99 24.48
N ASN A 221 -3.30 -17.67 23.95
CA ASN A 221 -2.31 -17.04 23.09
C ASN A 221 -2.88 -16.83 21.67
N PRO A 222 -3.03 -15.57 21.18
CA PRO A 222 -3.59 -15.28 19.87
C PRO A 222 -2.86 -15.97 18.70
N ARG A 223 -1.52 -16.07 18.78
CA ARG A 223 -0.71 -16.69 17.72
C ARG A 223 -0.91 -18.19 17.64
N VAL A 224 -1.08 -18.85 18.78
CA VAL A 224 -1.39 -20.30 18.82
C VAL A 224 -2.76 -20.55 18.19
N VAL A 225 -3.75 -19.71 18.51
CA VAL A 225 -5.10 -19.81 17.92
C VAL A 225 -5.07 -19.67 16.40
N THR A 226 -4.43 -18.63 15.85
CA THR A 226 -4.39 -18.46 14.38
C THR A 226 -3.49 -19.48 13.68
N THR A 227 -2.47 -20.00 14.35
CA THR A 227 -1.66 -21.14 13.85
C THR A 227 -2.52 -22.41 13.75
N GLY A 228 -3.30 -22.70 14.79
CA GLY A 228 -4.25 -23.82 14.78
C GLY A 228 -5.32 -23.68 13.69
N LEU A 229 -5.84 -22.47 13.48
CA LEU A 229 -6.78 -22.16 12.40
C LEU A 229 -6.17 -22.45 11.01
N LYS A 230 -4.93 -22.03 10.78
CA LYS A 230 -4.21 -22.25 9.51
C LYS A 230 -3.82 -23.71 9.26
N ALA A 231 -3.90 -24.58 10.26
CA ALA A 231 -3.66 -26.01 10.08
C ALA A 231 -4.81 -26.71 9.35
N ASP A 232 -6.01 -26.10 9.28
CA ASP A 232 -7.11 -26.61 8.47
C ASP A 232 -6.82 -26.37 6.98
N PRO A 233 -6.83 -27.41 6.12
CA PRO A 233 -6.49 -27.27 4.71
C PRO A 233 -7.43 -26.37 3.90
N ARG A 234 -8.61 -26.03 4.43
CA ARG A 234 -9.55 -25.07 3.81
C ARG A 234 -9.13 -23.62 4.04
N VAL A 235 -8.24 -23.37 5.00
CA VAL A 235 -7.67 -22.07 5.29
C VAL A 235 -6.32 -21.98 4.61
N SER A 236 -6.13 -20.98 3.75
CA SER A 236 -4.84 -20.82 3.06
C SER A 236 -3.71 -20.59 4.09
N PRO A 237 -2.61 -21.38 4.03
CA PRO A 237 -1.47 -21.17 4.93
C PRO A 237 -0.82 -19.79 4.74
N ASN A 238 -0.99 -19.22 3.53
CA ASN A 238 -0.48 -17.91 3.15
C ASN A 238 -1.45 -16.76 3.43
N ALA A 239 -2.67 -17.01 3.91
CA ALA A 239 -3.57 -15.94 4.30
C ALA A 239 -2.94 -15.09 5.43
N PRO A 240 -3.10 -13.76 5.45
CA PRO A 240 -2.49 -12.89 6.46
C PRO A 240 -3.27 -12.94 7.80
N LEU A 241 -3.46 -14.14 8.34
CA LEU A 241 -4.13 -14.39 9.63
C LEU A 241 -3.12 -14.33 10.78
N ARG A 242 -2.55 -13.14 11.02
CA ARG A 242 -1.58 -12.90 12.09
C ARG A 242 -2.09 -11.75 12.97
N PRO A 243 -2.51 -12.02 14.22
CA PRO A 243 -2.87 -10.97 15.15
C PRO A 243 -1.67 -10.05 15.42
N GLY A 244 -1.94 -8.76 15.54
CA GLY A 244 -0.94 -7.72 15.80
C GLY A 244 -1.40 -6.39 15.24
N GLU A 245 -0.58 -5.82 14.36
CA GLU A 245 -0.81 -4.51 13.76
C GLU A 245 -2.10 -4.45 12.92
N ALA A 246 -2.80 -3.32 12.98
CA ALA A 246 -3.83 -2.97 12.00
C ALA A 246 -3.19 -2.78 10.61
N PHE A 247 -3.92 -3.09 9.54
CA PHE A 247 -3.37 -2.74 8.22
C PHE A 247 -3.36 -1.21 8.06
N SER A 248 -2.35 -0.71 7.36
CA SER A 248 -2.16 0.70 7.10
C SER A 248 -1.60 0.91 5.68
N GLY A 249 -1.58 2.15 5.21
CA GLY A 249 -1.25 2.51 3.83
C GLY A 249 -2.46 2.60 2.90
N ALA A 250 -2.27 3.27 1.77
CA ALA A 250 -3.37 3.70 0.90
C ALA A 250 -4.08 2.56 0.16
N THR A 251 -3.36 1.52 -0.27
CA THR A 251 -3.90 0.54 -1.24
C THR A 251 -5.10 -0.24 -0.70
N LEU A 252 -4.96 -0.93 0.44
CA LEU A 252 -6.05 -1.74 1.00
C LEU A 252 -7.25 -0.87 1.40
N ARG A 253 -6.98 0.28 2.03
CA ARG A 253 -8.01 1.24 2.43
C ARG A 253 -8.78 1.77 1.23
N ARG A 254 -8.09 2.19 0.17
CA ARG A 254 -8.70 2.73 -1.06
C ARG A 254 -9.59 1.71 -1.75
N ASP A 255 -9.18 0.45 -1.83
CA ASP A 255 -10.00 -0.60 -2.45
C ASP A 255 -11.24 -0.94 -1.61
N LEU A 256 -11.12 -0.96 -0.28
CA LEU A 256 -12.30 -1.10 0.60
C LEU A 256 -13.25 0.09 0.47
N LEU A 257 -12.75 1.32 0.37
CA LEU A 257 -13.58 2.51 0.13
C LEU A 257 -14.28 2.44 -1.24
N ALA A 258 -13.56 2.00 -2.28
CA ALA A 258 -14.15 1.82 -3.62
C ALA A 258 -15.28 0.78 -3.60
N LEU A 259 -15.06 -0.37 -2.96
CA LEU A 259 -16.09 -1.40 -2.79
C LEU A 259 -17.23 -0.97 -1.87
N THR A 260 -16.97 -0.17 -0.85
CA THR A 260 -18.01 0.42 0.01
C THR A 260 -18.90 1.35 -0.82
N SER A 261 -18.32 2.26 -1.60
CA SER A 261 -19.08 3.18 -2.46
C SER A 261 -19.88 2.44 -3.54
N LEU A 262 -19.29 1.42 -4.18
CA LEU A 262 -19.99 0.55 -5.13
C LEU A 262 -21.12 -0.20 -4.43
N GLY A 263 -20.84 -0.77 -3.26
CA GLY A 263 -21.79 -1.51 -2.45
C GLY A 263 -22.96 -0.65 -1.99
N GLN A 264 -22.78 0.64 -1.71
CA GLN A 264 -23.87 1.55 -1.32
C GLN A 264 -24.93 1.64 -2.42
N ARG A 265 -24.50 1.70 -3.70
CA ARG A 265 -25.42 1.71 -4.85
C ARG A 265 -26.13 0.36 -5.04
N ALA A 266 -25.51 -0.73 -4.61
CA ALA A 266 -26.02 -2.09 -4.75
C ALA A 266 -26.71 -2.65 -3.48
N GLY A 267 -26.75 -1.90 -2.37
CA GLY A 267 -27.23 -2.37 -1.08
C GLY A 267 -26.37 -3.49 -0.46
N ARG A 268 -25.03 -3.42 -0.60
CA ARG A 268 -24.04 -4.44 -0.18
C ARG A 268 -22.73 -3.85 0.36
N SER A 269 -22.77 -2.69 1.02
CA SER A 269 -21.56 -2.00 1.52
C SER A 269 -21.10 -2.41 2.92
N GLU A 270 -21.95 -3.13 3.66
CA GLU A 270 -21.82 -3.32 5.11
C GLU A 270 -20.53 -4.04 5.49
N LEU A 271 -20.17 -5.11 4.77
CA LEU A 271 -18.95 -5.86 5.05
C LEU A 271 -17.69 -5.00 4.89
N PHE A 272 -17.58 -4.27 3.78
CA PHE A 272 -16.39 -3.48 3.47
C PHE A 272 -16.24 -2.29 4.44
N ALA A 273 -17.35 -1.64 4.79
CA ALA A 273 -17.37 -0.60 5.81
C ALA A 273 -17.01 -1.14 7.19
N ALA A 274 -17.52 -2.32 7.56
CA ALA A 274 -17.21 -2.96 8.84
C ALA A 274 -15.71 -3.26 8.95
N VAL A 275 -15.07 -3.80 7.90
CA VAL A 275 -13.62 -4.07 7.90
C VAL A 275 -12.81 -2.79 8.16
N LEU A 276 -13.16 -1.66 7.51
CA LEU A 276 -12.51 -0.37 7.74
C LEU A 276 -12.67 0.10 9.20
N ASN A 277 -13.90 0.07 9.71
CA ASN A 277 -14.23 0.55 11.05
C ASN A 277 -13.55 -0.29 12.14
N LEU A 278 -13.56 -1.62 11.99
CA LEU A 278 -12.92 -2.55 12.92
C LEU A 278 -11.39 -2.38 12.91
N ASN A 279 -10.78 -2.22 11.74
CA ASN A 279 -9.34 -1.97 11.63
C ASN A 279 -8.93 -0.65 12.33
N GLU A 280 -9.73 0.39 12.17
CA GLU A 280 -9.50 1.67 12.84
C GLU A 280 -9.68 1.56 14.36
N ARG A 281 -10.77 0.94 14.82
CA ARG A 281 -11.01 0.71 16.25
C ARG A 281 -9.87 -0.06 16.91
N HIS A 282 -9.34 -1.07 16.20
CA HIS A 282 -8.19 -1.87 16.61
C HIS A 282 -6.93 -1.00 16.73
N ALA A 283 -6.60 -0.21 15.71
CA ALA A 283 -5.43 0.65 15.74
C ALA A 283 -5.48 1.71 16.86
N PHE A 284 -6.65 2.32 17.08
CA PHE A 284 -6.87 3.33 18.12
C PHE A 284 -6.90 2.75 19.55
N TRP A 285 -6.80 1.43 19.71
CA TRP A 285 -6.59 0.82 21.03
C TRP A 285 -5.34 1.38 21.71
N SER A 286 -4.25 1.59 20.97
CA SER A 286 -2.99 2.08 21.53
C SER A 286 -3.14 3.46 22.16
N LEU A 287 -3.90 4.36 21.52
CA LEU A 287 -4.20 5.68 22.08
C LEU A 287 -4.99 5.59 23.40
N ARG A 288 -6.01 4.72 23.44
CA ARG A 288 -6.80 4.51 24.67
C ARG A 288 -5.95 3.91 25.79
N ALA A 289 -5.14 2.91 25.47
CA ALA A 289 -4.23 2.27 26.41
C ALA A 289 -3.17 3.24 26.95
N THR A 290 -2.67 4.16 26.13
CA THR A 290 -1.78 5.26 26.57
C THR A 290 -2.53 6.17 27.55
N ALA A 291 -3.72 6.65 27.19
CA ALA A 291 -4.49 7.54 28.05
C ALA A 291 -4.78 6.92 29.43
N GLU A 292 -5.14 5.63 29.48
CA GLU A 292 -5.33 4.88 30.71
C GLU A 292 -4.04 4.80 31.54
N ALA A 293 -2.90 4.51 30.90
CA ALA A 293 -1.62 4.34 31.57
C ALA A 293 -1.12 5.62 32.25
N VAL A 294 -1.37 6.78 31.63
CA VAL A 294 -0.89 8.08 32.15
C VAL A 294 -1.96 8.89 32.91
N GLY A 295 -3.19 8.36 33.03
CA GLY A 295 -4.29 9.00 33.75
C GLY A 295 -4.93 10.19 33.03
N GLY A 296 -4.98 10.14 31.68
CA GLY A 296 -5.43 11.22 30.81
C GLY A 296 -4.28 11.84 30.00
N LEU A 297 -4.58 12.36 28.81
CA LEU A 297 -3.57 12.80 27.84
C LEU A 297 -3.19 14.29 27.94
N ASP A 298 -4.03 15.12 28.56
CA ASP A 298 -3.83 16.57 28.61
C ASP A 298 -2.53 16.94 29.33
N GLY A 299 -1.66 17.70 28.65
CA GLY A 299 -0.36 18.12 29.15
C GLY A 299 0.70 17.02 29.27
N LYS A 300 0.41 15.79 28.88
CA LYS A 300 1.35 14.66 28.97
C LYS A 300 2.38 14.66 27.85
N ARG A 301 3.64 14.38 28.17
CA ARG A 301 4.71 14.20 27.18
C ARG A 301 4.71 12.75 26.73
N ILE A 302 4.31 12.51 25.48
CA ILE A 302 4.22 11.16 24.93
C ILE A 302 5.28 10.99 23.84
N ALA A 303 6.19 10.06 24.05
CA ALA A 303 7.15 9.66 23.03
C ALA A 303 6.42 8.81 21.99
N VAL A 304 6.48 9.19 20.72
CA VAL A 304 5.85 8.45 19.62
C VAL A 304 6.93 7.88 18.71
N MET A 305 6.92 6.56 18.56
CA MET A 305 7.85 5.83 17.71
C MET A 305 7.14 5.39 16.43
N GLY A 306 7.40 6.09 15.33
CA GLY A 306 6.84 5.81 14.01
C GLY A 306 5.65 6.69 13.62
N LEU A 307 5.73 7.21 12.40
CA LEU A 307 4.68 7.91 11.67
C LEU A 307 4.38 7.24 10.32
N THR A 308 5.37 6.57 9.76
CA THR A 308 5.25 5.75 8.56
C THR A 308 4.55 4.43 8.91
N TYR A 309 3.88 3.83 7.93
CA TYR A 309 3.15 2.58 8.16
C TYR A 309 4.00 1.33 8.01
N LYS A 310 5.24 1.45 7.53
CA LYS A 310 6.18 0.33 7.36
C LYS A 310 7.62 0.85 7.35
N PRO A 311 8.57 0.13 7.99
CA PRO A 311 9.98 0.49 7.93
C PRO A 311 10.49 0.67 6.49
N GLY A 312 11.24 1.75 6.25
CA GLY A 312 11.87 2.05 4.97
C GLY A 312 10.95 2.67 3.91
N VAL A 313 9.71 3.01 4.24
CA VAL A 313 8.77 3.70 3.33
C VAL A 313 8.47 5.10 3.86
N ALA A 314 8.93 6.13 3.16
CA ALA A 314 8.87 7.52 3.63
C ALA A 314 7.46 8.17 3.63
N THR A 315 6.48 7.55 2.96
CA THR A 315 5.18 8.18 2.72
C THR A 315 4.25 8.16 3.93
N LEU A 316 3.64 9.31 4.20
CA LEU A 316 2.63 9.50 5.25
C LEU A 316 1.18 9.48 4.73
N ARG A 317 0.99 9.29 3.43
CA ARG A 317 -0.35 9.28 2.80
C ARG A 317 -1.19 8.12 3.34
N ASP A 318 -2.39 8.44 3.83
CA ASP A 318 -3.30 7.48 4.50
C ASP A 318 -2.64 6.72 5.66
N SER A 319 -1.60 7.30 6.31
CA SER A 319 -0.92 6.68 7.45
C SER A 319 -1.84 6.63 8.68
N LEU A 320 -2.09 5.42 9.17
CA LEU A 320 -2.85 5.21 10.40
C LEU A 320 -2.11 5.70 11.66
N PRO A 321 -0.79 5.49 11.82
CA PRO A 321 -0.01 6.14 12.87
C PRO A 321 -0.18 7.67 12.92
N LEU A 322 -0.15 8.34 11.76
CA LEU A 322 -0.35 9.79 11.69
C LEU A 322 -1.72 10.23 12.24
N ARG A 323 -2.78 9.47 11.93
CA ARG A 323 -4.14 9.75 12.45
C ARG A 323 -4.22 9.57 13.97
N ILE A 324 -3.50 8.58 14.51
CA ILE A 324 -3.40 8.37 15.96
C ILE A 324 -2.68 9.55 16.61
N VAL A 325 -1.58 10.03 16.02
CA VAL A 325 -0.82 11.19 16.52
C VAL A 325 -1.64 12.49 16.45
N GLN A 326 -2.40 12.70 15.37
CA GLN A 326 -3.33 13.83 15.29
C GLN A 326 -4.31 13.80 16.48
N ARG A 327 -4.94 12.65 16.72
CA ARG A 327 -5.88 12.51 17.83
C ARG A 327 -5.23 12.64 19.21
N LEU A 328 -3.99 12.19 19.34
CA LEU A 328 -3.16 12.38 20.53
C LEU A 328 -2.96 13.87 20.82
N THR A 329 -2.56 14.66 19.82
CA THR A 329 -2.38 16.11 19.96
C THR A 329 -3.69 16.87 20.20
N GLU A 330 -4.79 16.48 19.54
CA GLU A 330 -6.13 17.02 19.80
C GLU A 330 -6.61 16.78 21.23
N SER A 331 -6.08 15.74 21.88
CA SER A 331 -6.39 15.41 23.28
C SER A 331 -5.52 16.16 24.29
N GLY A 332 -4.71 17.13 23.84
CA GLY A 332 -3.88 17.99 24.69
C GLY A 332 -2.50 17.43 25.02
N ALA A 333 -2.11 16.27 24.48
CA ALA A 333 -0.79 15.70 24.72
C ALA A 333 0.31 16.42 23.93
N HIS A 334 1.48 16.52 24.53
CA HIS A 334 2.72 16.94 23.89
C HIS A 334 3.41 15.73 23.25
N ALA A 335 3.18 15.51 21.96
CA ALA A 335 3.75 14.39 21.23
C ALA A 335 5.17 14.69 20.73
N VAL A 336 6.12 13.81 21.08
CA VAL A 336 7.54 13.89 20.70
C VAL A 336 7.85 12.71 19.80
N VAL A 337 8.11 12.98 18.53
CA VAL A 337 8.01 11.98 17.49
C VAL A 337 9.37 11.65 16.90
N PHE A 338 9.68 10.36 16.87
CA PHE A 338 10.83 9.81 16.16
C PHE A 338 10.35 8.89 15.04
N ASP A 339 10.65 9.29 13.80
CA ASP A 339 10.59 8.43 12.61
C ASP A 339 11.64 8.92 11.61
N PRO A 340 12.72 8.14 11.38
CA PRO A 340 13.83 8.56 10.52
C PRO A 340 13.46 8.55 9.03
N ALA A 341 12.40 7.85 8.64
CA ALA A 341 11.97 7.73 7.26
C ALA A 341 10.88 8.74 6.90
N ALA A 342 10.13 9.26 7.87
CA ALA A 342 9.02 10.17 7.63
C ALA A 342 9.47 11.47 6.95
N ASP A 343 8.84 11.77 5.81
CA ASP A 343 9.00 13.03 5.07
C ASP A 343 8.53 14.27 5.86
N GLN A 344 8.39 15.43 5.20
CA GLN A 344 7.86 16.64 5.81
C GLN A 344 6.44 16.42 6.36
N LEU A 345 6.23 16.82 7.62
CA LEU A 345 4.91 16.83 8.25
C LEU A 345 4.13 18.08 7.83
N SER A 346 2.81 17.99 7.86
CA SER A 346 1.97 19.18 7.72
C SER A 346 2.33 20.21 8.80
N ALA A 347 2.38 21.48 8.43
CA ALA A 347 2.62 22.57 9.36
C ALA A 347 1.55 22.66 10.47
N ASP A 348 0.35 22.11 10.21
CA ASP A 348 -0.76 22.10 11.16
C ASP A 348 -0.63 21.00 12.24
N LEU A 349 0.32 20.08 12.09
CA LEU A 349 0.55 19.02 13.07
C LEU A 349 1.49 19.53 14.17
N CYS A 350 0.92 19.88 15.33
CA CYS A 350 1.65 20.38 16.50
C CYS A 350 2.41 19.25 17.23
N VAL A 351 3.55 18.82 16.68
CA VAL A 351 4.42 17.80 17.28
C VAL A 351 5.87 18.29 17.37
N GLU A 352 6.61 17.82 18.38
CA GLU A 352 8.07 17.97 18.45
C GLU A 352 8.69 16.81 17.68
N ARG A 353 9.51 17.08 16.65
CA ARG A 353 10.30 16.04 15.97
C ARG A 353 11.70 16.01 16.57
N VAL A 354 12.23 14.80 16.74
CA VAL A 354 13.58 14.56 17.26
C VAL A 354 14.36 13.62 16.35
N ASP A 355 15.68 13.67 16.44
CA ASP A 355 16.58 12.94 15.54
C ASP A 355 16.91 11.53 16.06
N THR A 356 16.67 11.27 17.35
CA THR A 356 16.94 9.97 17.97
C THR A 356 15.77 9.46 18.80
N ALA A 357 15.62 8.13 18.85
CA ALA A 357 14.62 7.50 19.73
C ALA A 357 14.86 7.87 21.21
N THR A 358 16.12 8.02 21.63
CA THR A 358 16.46 8.41 23.00
C THR A 358 15.98 9.82 23.36
N GLU A 359 16.10 10.79 22.45
CA GLU A 359 15.53 12.13 22.65
C GLU A 359 14.01 12.06 22.83
N ALA A 360 13.33 11.22 22.04
CA ALA A 360 11.87 11.06 22.16
C ALA A 360 11.47 10.50 23.53
N VAL A 361 12.19 9.49 24.02
CA VAL A 361 11.89 8.82 25.32
C VAL A 361 12.20 9.71 26.53
N THR A 362 13.14 10.65 26.41
CA THR A 362 13.60 11.47 27.55
C THR A 362 12.43 12.24 28.17
N ASP A 363 12.25 12.05 29.49
CA ASP A 363 11.18 12.64 30.31
C ASP A 363 9.74 12.31 29.84
N ALA A 364 9.56 11.29 29.02
CA ALA A 364 8.23 10.90 28.53
C ALA A 364 7.39 10.25 29.64
N ASP A 365 6.11 10.63 29.73
CA ASP A 365 5.10 9.99 30.58
C ASP A 365 4.70 8.60 30.05
N ALA A 366 4.84 8.35 28.75
CA ALA A 366 4.72 7.03 28.15
C ALA A 366 5.40 6.98 26.78
N VAL A 367 5.74 5.77 26.33
CA VAL A 367 6.22 5.51 24.97
C VAL A 367 5.13 4.78 24.17
N LEU A 368 4.69 5.40 23.09
CA LEU A 368 3.71 4.86 22.15
C LEU A 368 4.43 4.39 20.88
N VAL A 369 4.47 3.09 20.65
CA VAL A 369 5.11 2.49 19.47
C VAL A 369 4.04 2.17 18.42
N LEU A 370 4.13 2.84 17.27
CA LEU A 370 3.16 2.74 16.18
C LEU A 370 3.75 2.09 14.92
N ALA A 371 5.08 2.02 14.79
CA ALA A 371 5.76 1.29 13.72
C ALA A 371 6.97 0.51 14.25
N ALA A 372 7.21 -0.67 13.69
CA ALA A 372 8.29 -1.56 14.07
C ALA A 372 9.65 -1.10 13.46
N LEU A 373 10.07 0.11 13.80
CA LEU A 373 11.32 0.72 13.31
C LEU A 373 12.55 -0.04 13.83
N THR A 374 13.55 -0.25 12.98
CA THR A 374 14.77 -1.01 13.32
C THR A 374 15.51 -0.38 14.50
N GLU A 375 15.59 0.94 14.53
CA GLU A 375 16.21 1.75 15.57
C GLU A 375 15.52 1.59 16.93
N VAL A 376 14.20 1.38 16.91
CA VAL A 376 13.37 1.22 18.11
C VAL A 376 13.42 -0.22 18.62
N ILE A 377 13.38 -1.20 17.71
CA ILE A 377 13.53 -2.63 18.04
C ILE A 377 14.88 -2.90 18.71
N ASN A 378 15.94 -2.23 18.23
CA ASN A 378 17.31 -2.42 18.72
C ASN A 378 17.70 -1.43 19.83
N LEU A 379 16.77 -0.60 20.32
CA LEU A 379 17.06 0.39 21.36
C LEU A 379 17.45 -0.31 22.67
N ASP A 380 18.50 0.17 23.32
CA ASP A 380 18.83 -0.26 24.69
C ASP A 380 17.86 0.38 25.69
N TRP A 381 16.80 -0.34 26.02
CA TRP A 381 15.75 0.11 26.94
C TRP A 381 16.24 0.32 28.38
N THR A 382 17.37 -0.28 28.79
CA THR A 382 17.95 -0.09 30.14
C THR A 382 18.61 1.29 30.30
N ALA A 383 19.10 1.86 29.20
CA ALA A 383 19.76 3.15 29.17
C ALA A 383 18.79 4.34 29.11
N GLN A 384 17.52 4.09 28.78
CA GLN A 384 16.53 5.16 28.59
C GLN A 384 16.05 5.76 29.91
N ARG A 385 15.62 7.03 29.88
CA ARG A 385 15.25 7.82 31.07
C ARG A 385 13.89 8.51 30.87
N PRO A 386 12.78 7.75 30.94
CA PRO A 386 11.44 8.31 30.89
C PRO A 386 11.02 8.90 32.24
N ALA A 387 9.94 9.67 32.28
CA ALA A 387 9.25 10.00 33.52
C ALA A 387 8.51 8.79 34.09
N GLN A 388 7.94 7.93 33.22
CA GLN A 388 7.36 6.64 33.60
C GLN A 388 7.81 5.54 32.63
N ALA A 389 8.26 4.40 33.17
CA ALA A 389 8.73 3.28 32.39
C ALA A 389 7.56 2.42 31.84
N VAL A 390 6.70 3.01 31.02
CA VAL A 390 5.55 2.35 30.40
C VAL A 390 5.59 2.48 28.88
N ILE A 391 5.40 1.35 28.19
CA ILE A 391 5.34 1.24 26.73
C ILE A 391 3.98 0.72 26.31
N ILE A 392 3.37 1.38 25.34
CA ILE A 392 2.21 0.89 24.62
C ILE A 392 2.65 0.54 23.20
N ASP A 393 2.74 -0.76 22.91
CA ASP A 393 3.14 -1.29 21.62
C ASP A 393 1.89 -1.59 20.76
N GLY A 394 1.56 -0.63 19.90
CA GLY A 394 0.42 -0.70 18.98
C GLY A 394 0.67 -1.51 17.72
N CYS A 395 1.93 -1.83 17.38
CA CYS A 395 2.29 -2.59 16.18
C CYS A 395 2.78 -4.01 16.46
N SER A 396 2.91 -4.40 17.74
CA SER A 396 3.52 -5.67 18.16
C SER A 396 4.95 -5.85 17.63
N GLY A 397 5.71 -4.75 17.62
CA GLY A 397 7.08 -4.71 17.12
C GLY A 397 8.13 -5.08 18.15
N LEU A 398 7.80 -4.96 19.44
CA LEU A 398 8.74 -5.23 20.54
C LEU A 398 8.57 -6.63 21.12
N ASP A 399 9.64 -7.13 21.74
CA ASP A 399 9.66 -8.37 22.50
C ASP A 399 9.32 -8.09 23.97
N PRO A 400 8.13 -8.47 24.47
CA PRO A 400 7.70 -8.09 25.81
C PRO A 400 8.62 -8.61 26.93
N GLU A 401 9.24 -9.78 26.75
CA GLU A 401 10.12 -10.36 27.77
C GLU A 401 11.36 -9.49 27.96
N LYS A 402 11.99 -9.05 26.86
CA LYS A 402 13.16 -8.15 26.91
C LYS A 402 12.83 -6.78 27.51
N ILE A 403 11.62 -6.28 27.25
CA ILE A 403 11.16 -5.00 27.80
C ILE A 403 10.94 -5.11 29.32
N HIS A 404 10.35 -6.22 29.79
CA HIS A 404 10.22 -6.51 31.22
C HIS A 404 11.58 -6.67 31.90
N GLU A 405 12.53 -7.39 31.28
CA GLU A 405 13.91 -7.52 31.79
C GLU A 405 14.62 -6.17 31.91
N ALA A 406 14.31 -5.21 31.02
CA ALA A 406 14.83 -3.86 31.07
C ALA A 406 14.17 -2.98 32.15
N GLY A 407 13.19 -3.50 32.91
CA GLY A 407 12.52 -2.80 34.00
C GLY A 407 11.33 -1.94 33.57
N TRP A 408 10.80 -2.16 32.37
CA TRP A 408 9.64 -1.43 31.84
C TRP A 408 8.36 -2.26 31.94
N GLN A 409 7.23 -1.58 32.03
CA GLN A 409 5.91 -2.17 31.78
C GLN A 409 5.59 -2.06 30.29
N ILE A 410 5.02 -3.10 29.70
CA ILE A 410 4.57 -3.06 28.30
C ILE A 410 3.15 -3.59 28.16
N ARG A 411 2.32 -2.86 27.42
CA ARG A 411 1.02 -3.31 26.93
C ARG A 411 1.13 -3.46 25.42
N THR A 412 0.81 -4.64 24.90
CA THR A 412 0.78 -4.90 23.45
C THR A 412 -0.56 -5.48 23.03
N ILE A 413 -0.98 -5.11 21.82
CA ILE A 413 -2.30 -5.44 21.27
C ILE A 413 -2.54 -6.95 21.09
N ALA A 414 -1.48 -7.77 21.16
CA ALA A 414 -1.51 -9.22 20.97
C ALA A 414 -1.12 -10.02 22.23
N SER A 415 -1.01 -9.39 23.41
CA SER A 415 -0.68 -10.08 24.67
C SER A 415 -1.93 -10.43 25.48
N PRO A 416 -1.97 -11.58 26.17
CA PRO A 416 -3.00 -11.90 27.17
C PRO A 416 -3.16 -10.84 28.27
N GLU A 417 -2.09 -10.09 28.57
CA GLU A 417 -2.09 -9.00 29.54
C GLU A 417 -2.62 -7.68 28.93
N GLY A 418 -2.79 -7.63 27.61
CA GLY A 418 -3.28 -6.51 26.80
C GLY A 418 -4.79 -6.28 26.89
N GLY A 419 -5.35 -6.23 28.09
CA GLY A 419 -6.64 -5.62 28.37
C GLY A 419 -7.85 -6.56 28.34
N THR A 420 -8.43 -6.76 29.52
CA THR A 420 -9.88 -6.89 29.67
C THR A 420 -10.56 -5.71 28.99
N PHE A 421 -11.45 -5.94 28.02
CA PHE A 421 -12.40 -4.94 27.54
C PHE A 421 -13.37 -4.63 28.68
N SER A 422 -13.03 -3.73 29.60
CA SER A 422 -14.06 -3.08 30.41
C SER A 422 -14.76 -2.09 29.49
N GLU A 423 -16.04 -2.32 29.24
CA GLU A 423 -16.94 -1.37 28.57
C GLU A 423 -16.76 0.02 29.18
N ILE A 424 -16.16 0.93 28.43
CA ILE A 424 -16.31 2.38 28.64
C ILE A 424 -16.90 2.95 27.35
N ASP A 425 -18.11 2.47 27.01
CA ASP A 425 -19.07 3.29 26.29
C ASP A 425 -19.94 3.98 27.35
N GLY A 426 -19.40 5.09 27.85
CA GLY A 426 -20.13 6.08 28.62
C GLY A 426 -20.44 7.29 27.75
N ARG A 427 -21.51 7.18 26.96
CA ARG A 427 -22.20 8.20 26.13
C ARG A 427 -21.83 8.28 24.64
#